data_AF-A0A7W1UZW8-F1
#
_entry.id   AF-A0A7W1UZW8-F1
#
_cell.length_a   1.000
_cell.length_b   1.000
_cell.length_c   1.000
_cell.angle_alpha   90.00
_cell.angle_beta   90.00
_cell.angle_gamma   90.00
#
_symmetry.space_group_name_H-M   'P 1'
#
loop_
_entity.id
_entity.type
_entity.pdbx_description
1 polymer ?
#
loop_
_entity_poly.entity_id
_entity_poly.type
_entity_poly.pdbx_seq_one_letter_code
_entity_poly.pdbx_strand_id
1 'polypeptide(L)' 'MITKEQIKKHLETFPDEFSIDELIERLLFIEKLEKRLQESDSNHTITEESLKSEMQEWFKSNG' A
#
# COMPACT_ATOMS: atom_id res chain seq x y z
N MET A 1 -6.77 8.16 -2.83
CA MET A 1 -7.87 7.78 -3.75
C MET A 1 -7.32 7.68 -5.15
N ILE A 2 -7.68 6.64 -5.91
CA ILE A 2 -7.21 6.43 -7.28
C ILE A 2 -8.05 7.25 -8.29
N THR A 3 -7.41 7.82 -9.31
CA THR A 3 -8.08 8.58 -10.37
C THR A 3 -8.32 7.74 -11.63
N LYS A 4 -9.30 8.15 -12.45
CA LYS A 4 -9.58 7.52 -13.74
C LYS A 4 -8.38 7.58 -14.70
N GLU A 5 -7.67 8.71 -14.74
CA GLU A 5 -6.43 8.86 -15.52
C GLU A 5 -5.35 7.85 -15.10
N GLN A 6 -5.14 7.64 -13.79
CA GLN A 6 -4.16 6.65 -13.32
C GLN A 6 -4.55 5.23 -13.74
N ILE A 7 -5.83 4.87 -13.64
CA ILE A 7 -6.32 3.56 -14.10
C ILE A 7 -6.03 3.37 -15.59
N LYS A 8 -6.36 4.36 -16.43
CA LYS A 8 -6.10 4.30 -17.88
C LYS A 8 -4.62 4.07 -18.19
N LYS A 9 -3.71 4.81 -17.54
CA LYS A 9 -2.26 4.62 -17.71
C LYS A 9 -1.79 3.22 -17.34
N HIS A 10 -2.38 2.62 -16.31
CA HIS A 10 -2.05 1.25 -15.94
C HIS A 10 -2.60 0.23 -16.95
N LEU A 11 -3.81 0.45 -17.48
CA LEU A 11 -4.39 -0.40 -18.51
C LEU A 11 -3.59 -0.40 -19.82
N GLU A 12 -2.90 0.69 -20.17
CA GLU A 12 -1.99 0.71 -21.34
C GLU A 12 -0.84 -0.30 -21.23
N THR A 13 -0.52 -0.77 -20.02
CA THR A 13 0.53 -1.77 -19.77
C THR A 13 0.01 -3.20 -19.67
N PHE A 14 -1.31 -3.41 -19.80
CA PHE A 14 -1.90 -4.73 -19.74
C PHE A 14 -1.70 -5.49 -21.06
N PRO A 15 -1.65 -6.82 -21.01
CA PRO A 15 -1.76 -7.64 -22.21
C PRO A 15 -3.10 -7.41 -22.91
N ASP A 16 -3.16 -7.74 -24.22
CA ASP A 16 -4.39 -7.61 -25.03
C ASP A 16 -5.56 -8.43 -24.47
N GLU A 17 -5.26 -9.54 -23.79
CA GLU A 17 -6.21 -10.36 -23.06
C GLU A 17 -5.78 -10.50 -21.59
N PHE A 18 -6.71 -10.25 -20.69
CA PHE A 18 -6.56 -10.45 -19.25
C PHE A 18 -7.92 -10.83 -18.66
N SER A 19 -7.89 -11.49 -17.51
CA SER A 19 -9.07 -11.83 -16.73
C SER A 19 -9.53 -10.66 -15.86
N ILE A 20 -10.81 -10.67 -15.50
CA ILE A 20 -11.35 -9.68 -14.55
C ILE A 20 -10.65 -9.76 -13.19
N ASP A 21 -10.25 -10.95 -12.76
CA ASP A 21 -9.55 -11.16 -11.49
C ASP A 21 -8.18 -10.46 -11.47
N GLU A 22 -7.39 -10.57 -12.56
CA GLU A 22 -6.11 -9.87 -12.71
C GLU A 22 -6.27 -8.34 -12.68
N LEU A 23 -7.34 -7.83 -13.31
CA LEU A 23 -7.65 -6.40 -13.24
C LEU A 23 -7.97 -5.96 -11.80
N ILE A 24 -8.78 -6.72 -11.07
CA ILE A 24 -9.14 -6.42 -9.68
C ILE A 24 -7.89 -6.42 -8.79
N GLU A 25 -7.03 -7.43 -8.90
CA GLU A 25 -5.78 -7.50 -8.14
C GLU A 25 -4.89 -6.28 -8.38
N ARG A 26 -4.77 -5.85 -9.64
CA ARG A 26 -3.99 -4.66 -9.97
C ARG A 26 -4.57 -3.40 -9.36
N LEU A 27 -5.88 -3.21 -9.42
CA LEU A 27 -6.54 -2.05 -8.83
C LEU A 27 -6.31 -1.99 -7.30
N LEU A 28 -6.43 -3.14 -6.61
CA LEU A 28 -6.12 -3.26 -5.19
C LEU A 28 -4.66 -2.93 -4.88
N PHE A 29 -3.74 -3.35 -5.74
CA PHE A 29 -2.32 -3.06 -5.58
C PHE A 29 -2.02 -1.56 -5.72
N ILE A 30 -2.59 -0.89 -6.72
CA ILE A 30 -2.42 0.55 -6.93
C ILE A 30 -3.00 1.33 -5.74
N GLU A 31 -4.18 0.95 -5.25
CA GLU A 31 -4.77 1.59 -4.07
C GLU A 31 -3.86 1.49 -2.83
N LYS A 32 -3.27 0.32 -2.57
CA LYS A 32 -2.31 0.13 -1.48
C LYS A 32 -1.04 0.95 -1.65
N LEU A 33 -0.53 1.08 -2.88
CA LEU A 33 0.63 1.91 -3.16
C LEU A 33 0.35 3.38 -2.89
N GLU A 34 -0.74 3.92 -3.41
CA GLU A 34 -1.15 5.32 -3.18
C GLU A 34 -1.33 5.61 -1.69
N LYS A 35 -1.97 4.70 -0.96
CA LYS A 35 -2.12 4.83 0.50
C LYS A 35 -0.76 4.89 1.20
N ARG A 36 0.18 4.01 0.84
CA ARG A 36 1.52 4.00 1.43
C ARG A 36 2.35 5.23 1.04
N LEU A 37 2.19 5.76 -0.17
CA LEU A 37 2.84 7.02 -0.55
C LEU A 37 2.30 8.18 0.29
N GLN A 38 0.99 8.28 0.48
CA GLN A 38 0.39 9.27 1.37
C GLN A 38 0.86 9.11 2.82
N GLU A 39 0.94 7.87 3.31
CA GLU A 39 1.46 7.57 4.66
C GLU A 39 2.95 7.93 4.78
N SER A 40 3.74 7.69 3.74
CA SER A 40 5.16 8.05 3.70
C SER A 40 5.40 9.56 3.64
N ASP A 41 4.56 10.30 2.91
CA ASP A 41 4.62 11.76 2.84
C ASP A 41 4.12 12.40 4.14
N SER A 42 3.23 11.72 4.85
CA SER A 42 2.91 12.07 6.22
C SER A 42 4.14 11.74 7.08
N ASN A 43 4.75 12.74 7.74
CA ASN A 43 5.90 12.56 8.64
C ASN A 43 5.55 11.76 9.93
N HIS A 44 4.78 10.68 9.83
CA HIS A 44 4.52 9.70 10.87
C HIS A 44 5.75 8.84 11.09
N THR A 45 6.82 9.45 11.60
CA THR A 45 7.96 8.74 12.14
C THR A 45 7.84 8.72 13.67
N ILE A 46 8.23 7.60 14.27
CA ILE A 46 8.36 7.48 15.72
C ILE A 46 9.85 7.51 16.10
N THR A 47 10.15 7.94 17.32
CA THR A 47 11.53 7.88 17.82
C THR A 47 11.97 6.43 18.01
N GLU A 48 13.27 6.18 17.98
CA GLU A 48 13.83 4.83 18.21
C GLU A 48 13.42 4.26 19.58
N GLU A 49 13.29 5.12 20.59
CA GLU A 49 12.85 4.75 21.94
C GLU A 49 11.38 4.30 21.95
N SER A 50 10.50 5.01 21.22
CA SER A 50 9.09 4.63 21.06
C SER A 50 8.97 3.29 20.34
N LEU A 51 9.77 3.08 19.28
CA LEU A 51 9.82 1.82 18.54
C LEU A 51 10.24 0.65 19.46
N LYS A 52 11.28 0.83 20.28
CA LYS A 52 11.73 -0.21 21.23
C LYS A 52 10.64 -0.57 22.23
N SER A 53 9.91 0.42 22.74
CA SER A 53 8.80 0.20 23.67
C SER A 53 7.67 -0.62 23.03
N GLU A 54 7.23 -0.24 21.83
CA GLU A 54 6.17 -0.96 21.09
C GLU A 54 6.57 -2.40 20.75
N MET A 55 7.82 -2.61 20.32
CA MET A 55 8.32 -3.95 20.03
C MET A 55 8.30 -4.84 21.28
N GLN A 56 8.73 -4.33 22.44
CA GLN A 56 8.70 -5.10 23.69
C GLN A 56 7.27 -5.52 24.08
N GLU A 57 6.29 -4.62 23.94
CA GLU A 57 4.89 -4.95 24.21
C GLU A 57 4.31 -5.96 23.22
N TRP A 58 4.70 -5.86 21.94
CA TRP A 58 4.30 -6.84 20.92
C TRP A 58 4.83 -8.24 21.25
N PHE A 59 6.10 -8.37 21.64
CA PHE A 59 6.70 -9.65 22.01
C PHE A 59 6.09 -10.24 23.29
N LYS A 60 5.64 -9.41 24.25
CA LYS A 60 4.92 -9.89 25.43
C LYS A 60 3.52 -10.41 25.10
N SER A 61 2.87 -9.82 24.11
CA SER A 61 1.46 -10.10 23.78
C SER A 61 1.29 -11.18 22.72
N ASN A 62 2.30 -11.39 21.86
CA ASN A 62 2.23 -12.26 20.69
C ASN A 62 3.42 -13.23 20.56
N GLY A 63 4.38 -13.20 21.50
CA GLY A 63 5.50 -14.16 21.57
C GLY A 63 5.24 -15.26 22.57
#